data_AF-A0A354X4S4-F1
#
_entry.id   AF-A0A354X4S4-F1
#
_cell.length_a   1.000
_cell.length_b   1.000
_cell.length_c   1.000
_cell.angle_alpha   90.00
_cell.angle_beta   90.00
_cell.angle_gamma   90.00
#
_symmetry.space_group_name_H-M   'P 1'
#
loop_
_entity.id
_entity.type
_entity.pdbx_description
1 polymer ?
#
loop_
_entity_poly.entity_id
_entity_poly.type
_entity_poly.pdbx_seq_one_letter_code
_entity_poly.pdbx_strand_id
1 'polypeptide(L)'
;QMRGQKSISGSNNPLIVLDGVIFMGSINDINPNDIATIDVLKDATSAAAYGSRSANGVITITTKRGRSEKPVITLNTTGSLQSWNSRPNLMNGDQWIESVMARNNSTDLSWL
;
A
#
# COMPACT_ATOMS: atom_id res chain seq x y z
N GLN A 1 7.09 1.17 -3.21
CA GLN A 1 8.15 1.02 -4.23
C GLN A 1 9.21 2.07 -3.95
N MET A 2 10.46 1.67 -3.76
CA MET A 2 11.56 2.56 -3.35
C MET A 2 12.52 2.70 -4.54
N ARG A 3 12.45 3.80 -5.30
CA ARG A 3 13.30 4.09 -6.49
C ARG A 3 12.92 3.43 -7.83
N GLY A 4 11.63 3.20 -8.10
CA GLY A 4 11.16 2.78 -9.42
C GLY A 4 11.52 1.33 -9.79
N GLN A 5 10.95 0.83 -10.89
CA GLN A 5 11.07 -0.57 -11.31
C GLN A 5 12.45 -0.83 -11.92
N LYS A 6 13.33 -1.55 -11.20
CA LYS A 6 14.68 -1.91 -11.66
C LYS A 6 14.83 -3.36 -12.16
N SER A 7 13.80 -4.19 -12.00
CA SER A 7 13.82 -5.59 -12.45
C SER A 7 12.59 -5.93 -13.28
N ILE A 8 12.82 -6.60 -14.41
CA ILE A 8 11.80 -7.06 -15.36
C ILE A 8 11.13 -8.39 -14.94
N SER A 9 11.76 -9.15 -14.04
CA SER A 9 11.24 -10.45 -13.56
C SER A 9 11.54 -10.79 -12.09
N GLY A 10 12.28 -9.94 -11.36
CA GLY A 10 12.65 -10.15 -9.97
C GLY A 10 11.86 -9.25 -9.02
N SER A 11 11.39 -9.81 -7.90
CA SER A 11 10.70 -9.05 -6.86
C SER A 11 11.57 -7.88 -6.37
N ASN A 12 11.15 -6.65 -6.63
CA ASN A 12 11.85 -5.42 -6.19
C ASN A 12 11.48 -5.05 -4.75
N ASN A 13 11.15 -6.03 -3.91
CA ASN A 13 10.78 -5.76 -2.53
C ASN A 13 12.04 -5.36 -1.74
N PRO A 14 11.98 -4.26 -0.98
CA PRO A 14 13.06 -3.87 -0.09
C PRO A 14 13.22 -4.91 1.02
N LEU A 15 14.43 -5.02 1.55
CA LEU A 15 14.70 -5.87 2.71
C LEU A 15 14.08 -5.23 3.95
N ILE A 16 13.30 -5.99 4.72
CA ILE A 16 12.74 -5.53 5.99
C ILE A 16 13.63 -6.04 7.12
N VAL A 17 14.00 -5.16 8.04
CA VAL A 17 14.76 -5.48 9.24
C VAL A 17 13.89 -5.10 10.43
N LEU A 18 13.53 -6.08 11.26
CA LEU A 18 12.76 -5.89 12.48
C LEU A 18 13.68 -6.06 13.68
N ASP A 19 13.85 -5.00 14.47
CA ASP A 19 14.70 -4.99 15.67
C ASP A 19 16.14 -5.50 15.44
N GLY A 20 16.67 -5.29 14.23
CA GLY A 20 18.01 -5.73 13.82
C GLY A 20 18.07 -7.12 13.16
N VAL A 21 16.97 -7.87 13.13
CA VAL A 21 16.88 -9.18 12.47
C VAL A 21 16.20 -9.03 11.11
N ILE A 22 16.71 -9.74 10.10
CA ILE A 22 16.10 -9.75 8.77
C ILE A 22 14.74 -10.45 8.85
N PHE A 23 13.68 -9.72 8.53
CA PHE A 23 12.32 -10.22 8.48
C PHE A 23 11.97 -10.63 7.04
N MET A 24 11.63 -11.89 6.83
CA MET A 24 11.30 -12.44 5.50
C MET A 24 9.79 -12.39 5.19
N GLY A 25 8.98 -11.90 6.13
CA GLY A 25 7.53 -11.71 5.96
C GLY A 25 7.16 -10.39 5.28
N SER A 26 5.87 -10.07 5.28
CA SER A 26 5.35 -8.81 4.77
C SER A 26 5.26 -7.77 5.88
N ILE A 27 5.36 -6.48 5.54
CA ILE A 27 5.16 -5.40 6.52
C ILE A 27 3.74 -5.41 7.12
N ASN A 28 2.78 -6.05 6.44
CA ASN A 28 1.41 -6.22 6.91
C ASN A 28 1.30 -7.16 8.11
N ASP A 29 2.31 -8.01 8.34
CA ASP A 29 2.33 -8.96 9.46
C ASP A 29 2.75 -8.26 10.78
N ILE A 30 3.20 -7.00 10.70
CA ILE A 30 3.64 -6.20 11.84
C ILE A 30 2.49 -5.28 12.26
N ASN A 31 2.07 -5.40 13.51
CA ASN A 31 1.07 -4.50 14.09
C ASN A 31 1.65 -3.07 14.14
N PRO A 32 1.03 -2.08 13.48
CA PRO A 32 1.54 -0.70 13.48
C PRO A 32 1.53 -0.06 14.87
N ASN A 33 0.73 -0.56 15.82
CA ASN A 33 0.73 -0.05 17.19
C ASN A 33 2.01 -0.39 17.96
N ASP A 34 2.72 -1.44 17.55
CA ASP A 34 3.94 -1.89 18.22
C ASP A 34 5.20 -1.25 17.62
N ILE A 35 5.05 -0.51 16.51
CA ILE A 35 6.15 0.20 15.84
C ILE A 35 6.51 1.46 16.63
N ALA A 36 7.78 1.58 16.99
CA ALA A 36 8.35 2.80 17.56
C ALA A 36 8.85 3.75 16.45
N THR A 37 9.67 3.24 15.53
CA THR A 37 10.22 4.02 14.41
C THR A 37 10.32 3.18 13.14
N ILE A 38 10.18 3.85 11.99
CA ILE A 38 10.41 3.27 10.67
C ILE A 38 11.48 4.10 9.97
N ASP A 39 12.65 3.50 9.78
CA ASP A 39 13.78 4.12 9.13
C ASP A 39 13.96 3.50 7.74
N VAL A 40 13.98 4.37 6.72
CA VAL A 40 14.11 3.94 5.32
C VAL A 40 15.50 4.28 4.80
N LEU A 41 16.33 3.25 4.67
CA LEU A 41 17.70 3.37 4.17
C LEU A 41 17.70 3.25 2.65
N LYS A 42 17.79 4.41 1.98
CA LYS A 42 17.77 4.52 0.52
C LYS A 42 19.16 4.53 -0.11
N ASP A 43 20.19 4.81 0.68
CA ASP A 43 21.56 4.99 0.20
C ASP A 43 22.42 3.75 0.48
N ALA A 44 23.28 3.44 -0.49
CA ALA A 44 24.02 2.17 -0.54
C ALA A 44 24.95 1.96 0.65
N THR A 45 25.49 3.03 1.24
CA THR A 45 26.40 2.96 2.40
C THR A 45 25.68 2.59 3.69
N SER A 46 24.48 3.13 3.92
CA SER A 46 23.66 2.79 5.10
C SER A 46 23.05 1.39 4.98
N ALA A 47 22.77 0.95 3.75
CA ALA A 47 22.17 -0.35 3.46
C ALA A 47 23.21 -1.48 3.32
N ALA A 48 24.48 -1.17 3.04
CA ALA A 48 25.57 -2.15 2.84
C ALA A 48 25.78 -3.10 4.04
N ALA A 49 25.44 -2.65 5.25
CA ALA A 49 25.52 -3.47 6.46
C ALA A 49 24.69 -4.77 6.38
N TYR A 50 23.64 -4.81 5.54
CA TYR A 50 22.74 -5.96 5.39
C TYR A 50 22.99 -6.79 4.10
N GLY A 51 24.11 -6.55 3.40
CA GLY A 51 24.59 -7.40 2.31
C GLY A 51 23.88 -7.22 0.96
N SER A 52 23.97 -8.22 0.08
CA SER A 52 23.48 -8.15 -1.31
C SER A 52 21.97 -7.90 -1.44
N ARG A 53 21.19 -8.29 -0.43
CA ARG A 53 19.72 -8.10 -0.38
C ARG A 53 19.31 -6.63 -0.18
N SER A 54 20.26 -5.77 0.22
CA SER A 54 20.08 -4.33 0.36
C SER A 54 20.08 -3.55 -0.94
N ALA A 55 20.34 -4.20 -2.08
CA ALA A 55 20.40 -3.56 -3.39
C ALA A 55 19.09 -2.82 -3.78
N ASN A 56 17.96 -3.28 -3.24
CA ASN A 56 16.64 -2.68 -3.45
C ASN A 56 16.22 -1.69 -2.32
N GLY A 57 17.12 -1.41 -1.38
CA GLY A 57 16.86 -0.60 -0.18
C GLY A 57 16.50 -1.45 1.05
N VAL A 58 16.67 -0.86 2.24
CA VAL A 58 16.38 -1.49 3.53
C VAL A 58 15.35 -0.64 4.29
N ILE A 59 14.34 -1.29 4.86
CA ILE A 59 13.39 -0.68 5.79
C ILE A 59 13.67 -1.28 7.16
N THR A 60 14.17 -0.47 8.08
CA THR A 60 14.39 -0.88 9.47
C THR A 60 13.22 -0.43 10.31
N ILE A 61 12.62 -1.37 11.04
CA ILE A 61 11.50 -1.16 11.95
C ILE A 61 12.01 -1.48 13.34
N THR A 62 11.86 -0.51 14.24
CA THR A 62 12.17 -0.70 15.66
C THR A 62 10.85 -0.79 16.42
N THR A 63 10.70 -1.80 17.27
CA THR A 63 9.49 -1.98 18.09
C THR A 63 9.55 -1.19 19.40
N LYS A 64 8.38 -0.88 19.96
CA LYS A 64 8.26 -0.22 21.27
C LYS A 64 8.77 -1.18 22.35
N ARG A 65 9.83 -0.79 23.06
CA ARG A 65 10.35 -1.50 24.23
C ARG A 65 9.87 -0.85 25.51
N GLY A 66 9.66 -1.67 26.55
CA GLY A 66 9.33 -1.19 27.89
C GLY A 66 10.43 -0.27 28.42
N ARG A 67 10.04 0.87 28.99
CA ARG A 67 10.93 1.79 29.71
C ARG A 67 10.80 1.54 31.22
N SER A 68 11.86 1.77 31.99
CA SER A 68 11.81 1.72 33.47
C SER A 68 11.02 2.87 34.11
N GLU A 69 10.46 3.76 33.29
CA GLU A 69 9.59 4.84 33.74
C GLU A 69 8.22 4.31 34.18
N LYS A 70 7.39 5.18 34.77
CA LYS A 70 6.05 4.80 35.24
C LYS A 70 5.24 4.16 34.08
N PRO A 71 4.51 3.07 34.34
CA PRO A 71 3.74 2.39 33.30
C PRO A 71 2.68 3.33 32.71
N VAL A 72 2.72 3.52 31.39
CA VAL A 72 1.73 4.32 30.64
C VAL A 72 0.82 3.36 29.88
N ILE A 73 -0.45 3.33 30.24
CA ILE A 73 -1.47 2.50 29.57
C ILE A 73 -2.17 3.36 28.54
N THR A 74 -2.10 2.97 27.26
CA THR A 74 -2.77 3.65 26.15
C THR A 74 -3.85 2.75 25.58
N LEU A 75 -5.10 3.22 25.56
CA LEU A 75 -6.24 2.54 24.95
C LEU A 75 -6.66 3.29 23.68
N ASN A 76 -6.54 2.64 22.53
CA ASN A 76 -6.97 3.19 21.25
C ASN A 76 -8.26 2.48 20.82
N THR A 77 -9.35 3.23 20.61
CA THR A 77 -10.59 2.74 20.00
C THR A 77 -10.82 3.47 18.68
N THR A 78 -11.11 2.73 17.61
CA THR A 78 -11.35 3.31 16.29
C THR A 78 -12.62 2.70 15.70
N GLY A 79 -13.47 3.54 15.11
CA GLY A 79 -14.67 3.13 14.39
C GLY A 79 -14.72 3.85 13.05
N SER A 80 -14.83 3.09 11.96
CA SER A 80 -14.81 3.63 10.59
C SER A 80 -15.98 3.08 9.78
N LEU A 81 -16.73 3.96 9.13
CA LEU A 81 -17.70 3.61 8.09
C LEU A 81 -17.05 3.79 6.72
N GLN A 82 -17.00 2.72 5.93
CA GLN A 82 -16.41 2.75 4.59
C GLN A 82 -17.52 2.68 3.54
N SER A 83 -17.63 3.72 2.72
CA SER A 83 -18.46 3.72 1.51
C SER A 83 -17.57 3.64 0.26
N TRP A 84 -18.10 3.08 -0.84
CA TRP A 84 -17.39 3.06 -2.13
C TRP A 84 -17.10 4.46 -2.64
N ASN A 85 -15.82 4.80 -2.78
CA ASN A 85 -15.35 6.12 -3.21
C ASN A 85 -15.46 6.33 -4.74
N SER A 86 -15.49 5.25 -5.53
CA SER A 86 -15.66 5.34 -6.99
C SER A 86 -16.63 4.29 -7.48
N ARG A 87 -17.88 4.69 -7.64
CA ARG A 87 -18.87 3.91 -8.38
C ARG A 87 -18.69 4.22 -9.87
N PRO A 88 -18.44 3.23 -10.75
CA PRO A 88 -18.50 3.48 -12.17
C PRO A 88 -19.90 4.00 -12.51
N ASN A 89 -19.98 5.10 -13.27
CA ASN A 89 -21.25 5.60 -13.76
C ASN A 89 -21.75 4.62 -14.83
N LEU A 90 -22.68 3.76 -14.45
CA LEU A 90 -23.31 2.82 -15.37
C LEU A 90 -24.34 3.60 -16.17
N MET A 91 -24.34 3.37 -17.49
CA MET A 91 -25.36 3.97 -18.35
C MET A 91 -26.72 3.38 -18.01
N ASN A 92 -27.70 4.25 -17.82
CA ASN A 92 -29.10 3.83 -17.69
C ASN A 92 -29.61 3.30 -19.04
N GLY A 93 -30.73 2.56 -19.06
CA GLY A 93 -31.30 1.96 -20.28
C GLY A 93 -31.50 2.96 -21.42
N ASP A 94 -31.93 4.17 -21.10
CA ASP A 94 -32.12 5.24 -22.09
C ASP A 94 -30.79 5.75 -22.66
N GLN A 95 -29.75 5.87 -21.83
CA GLN A 95 -28.41 6.26 -22.27
C GLN A 95 -27.75 5.18 -23.13
N TRP A 96 -28.05 3.90 -22.86
CA TRP A 96 -27.64 2.80 -23.73
C TRP A 96 -28.26 2.96 -25.12
N ILE A 97 -29.58 3.17 -25.18
CA ILE A 97 -30.32 3.36 -26.43
C ILE A 97 -29.74 4.55 -27.20
N GLU A 98 -29.52 5.68 -26.51
CA GLU A 98 -28.89 6.88 -27.08
C GLU A 98 -27.48 6.61 -27.63
N SER A 99 -26.66 5.79 -26.94
CA SER A 99 -25.31 5.45 -27.44
C SER A 99 -25.33 4.53 -28.67
N VAL A 100 -26.28 3.62 -28.75
CA VAL A 100 -26.48 2.75 -29.93
C VAL A 100 -27.01 3.57 -31.10
N MET A 101 -27.90 4.52 -30.82
CA MET A 101 -28.44 5.48 -31.78
C MET A 101 -27.37 6.43 -32.31
N ALA A 102 -26.54 6.99 -31.44
CA ALA A 102 -25.41 7.84 -31.83
C ALA A 102 -24.39 7.08 -32.69
N ARG A 103 -24.20 5.78 -32.45
CA ARG A 103 -23.38 4.90 -33.30
C ARG A 103 -24.01 4.61 -34.66
N ASN A 104 -25.34 4.52 -34.71
CA ASN A 104 -26.10 4.24 -35.92
C ASN A 104 -26.54 5.52 -36.66
N ASN A 105 -26.19 6.71 -36.14
CA ASN A 105 -26.54 8.03 -36.67
C ASN A 105 -28.06 8.24 -36.85
N SER A 106 -28.86 7.64 -35.97
CA SER A 106 -30.34 7.63 -36.05
C SER A 106 -30.95 8.23 -34.78
N THR A 107 -31.80 9.25 -34.91
CA THR A 107 -32.46 9.94 -33.77
C THR A 107 -33.92 9.54 -33.58
N ASP A 108 -34.38 8.45 -34.19
CA ASP A 108 -35.80 8.03 -34.19
C ASP A 108 -36.03 6.76 -33.33
N LEU A 109 -37.03 6.86 -32.45
CA LEU A 109 -37.45 5.84 -31.47
C LEU A 109 -38.76 5.13 -31.85
N SER A 110 -39.25 5.33 -33.08
CA SER A 110 -40.55 4.84 -33.58
C SER A 110 -40.77 3.32 -33.63
N TRP A 111 -39.81 2.51 -33.15
CA TRP A 111 -39.85 1.03 -33.11
C TRP A 111 -40.07 0.45 -31.69
N LEU A 112 -40.28 1.32 -30.69
CA LEU A 112 -40.83 1.00 -29.36
C LEU A 112 -42.34 1.26 -29.34
#